data_AF-A0A087CTA4-F1
#
_entry.id   AF-A0A087CTA4-F1
#
_cell.length_a   1.000
_cell.length_b   1.000
_cell.length_c   1.000
_cell.angle_alpha   90.00
_cell.angle_beta   90.00
_cell.angle_gamma   90.00
#
_symmetry.space_group_name_H-M   'P 1'
#
loop_
_entity.id
_entity.type
_entity.pdbx_description
1 polymer ?
#
loop_
_entity_poly.entity_id
_entity_poly.type
_entity_poly.pdbx_seq_one_letter_code
_entity_poly.pdbx_strand_id
1 'polypeptide(L)' 'MVKRLFWIAVGVAIGIVAVSKAQAYVKANTPDSARQFLLGPDQDHVAVRTLEGLVNEFNATRRAREAELNERYIGRLR' A
#
# COMPACT_ATOMS: atom_id res chain seq x y z
N MET A 1 12.74 23.64 -6.96
CA MET A 1 12.11 22.38 -6.50
C MET A 1 10.60 22.51 -6.29
N VAL A 2 10.11 23.59 -5.65
CA VAL A 2 8.69 23.80 -5.29
C VAL A 2 7.71 23.67 -6.45
N LYS A 3 7.99 24.28 -7.62
CA LYS A 3 7.13 24.16 -8.81
C LYS A 3 6.88 22.71 -9.22
N ARG A 4 7.89 21.86 -9.13
CA ARG A 4 7.78 20.43 -9.49
C ARG A 4 6.91 19.68 -8.49
N LEU A 5 7.11 19.95 -7.20
CA LEU A 5 6.32 19.34 -6.12
C LEU A 5 4.85 19.78 -6.18
N PHE A 6 4.60 21.04 -6.54
CA PHE A 6 3.25 21.57 -6.78
C PHE A 6 2.51 20.80 -7.88
N TRP A 7 3.14 20.60 -9.03
CA TRP A 7 2.52 19.85 -10.13
C TRP A 7 2.29 18.38 -9.81
N ILE A 8 3.19 17.75 -9.04
CA ILE A 8 2.99 16.38 -8.54
C ILE A 8 1.78 16.33 -7.61
N ALA A 9 1.68 17.25 -6.64
CA ALA A 9 0.56 17.30 -5.70
C ALA A 9 -0.78 17.53 -6.42
N VAL A 10 -0.81 18.40 -7.43
CA VAL A 10 -2.00 18.63 -8.26
C VAL A 10 -2.39 17.36 -9.03
N GLY A 11 -1.42 16.66 -9.64
CA GLY A 11 -1.68 15.40 -10.33
C GLY A 11 -2.24 14.31 -9.41
N VAL A 12 -1.68 14.20 -8.20
CA VAL A 12 -2.16 13.26 -7.18
C VAL A 12 -3.59 13.60 -6.73
N ALA A 13 -3.89 14.87 -6.46
CA ALA A 13 -5.22 15.31 -6.06
C ALA A 13 -6.28 15.00 -7.13
N ILE A 14 -5.95 15.28 -8.40
CA ILE A 14 -6.84 14.96 -9.54
C ILE A 14 -7.02 13.45 -9.67
N GLY A 15 -5.95 12.67 -9.51
CA GLY A 15 -6.01 11.20 -9.55
C GLY A 15 -6.94 10.62 -8.48
N ILE A 16 -6.84 11.11 -7.24
CA ILE A 16 -7.71 10.71 -6.13
C ILE A 16 -9.18 10.98 -6.48
N VAL A 17 -9.50 12.20 -6.93
CA VAL A 17 -10.88 12.58 -7.27
C VAL A 17 -11.45 11.72 -8.40
N ALA A 18 -10.65 11.45 -9.43
CA ALA A 18 -11.06 10.61 -10.55
C ALA A 18 -11.36 9.16 -10.10
N VAL A 19 -10.49 8.57 -9.28
CA VAL A 19 -10.68 7.23 -8.75
C VAL A 19 -11.90 7.16 -7.82
N SER A 20 -12.08 8.14 -6.93
CA SER A 20 -13.24 8.18 -6.04
C SER A 20 -14.56 8.29 -6.80
N LYS A 21 -14.61 9.10 -7.88
CA LYS A 21 -15.80 9.18 -8.74
C LYS A 21 -16.05 7.90 -9.51
N ALA A 22 -15.00 7.28 -10.05
CA ALA A 22 -15.12 6.00 -10.75
C ALA A 22 -15.63 4.90 -9.80
N GLN A 23 -15.09 4.82 -8.59
CA GLN A 23 -15.56 3.90 -7.55
C GLN A 23 -17.02 4.16 -7.17
N ALA A 24 -17.42 5.42 -6.98
CA ALA A 24 -18.81 5.77 -6.69
C ALA A 24 -19.76 5.40 -7.84
N TYR A 25 -19.34 5.62 -9.10
CA TYR A 25 -20.12 5.28 -10.28
C TYR A 25 -20.31 3.76 -10.44
N VAL A 26 -19.24 2.99 -10.23
CA VAL A 26 -19.29 1.51 -10.22
C VAL A 26 -20.15 1.02 -9.05
N LYS A 27 -20.04 1.65 -7.88
CA LYS A 27 -20.85 1.30 -6.72
C LYS A 27 -22.35 1.54 -6.94
N ALA A 28 -22.70 2.61 -7.65
CA ALA A 28 -24.08 2.96 -7.96
C ALA A 28 -24.70 2.10 -9.08
N ASN A 29 -23.90 1.65 -10.05
CA ASN A 29 -24.40 0.94 -11.24
C ASN A 29 -24.09 -0.57 -11.27
N THR A 30 -23.50 -1.13 -10.20
CA THR A 30 -23.17 -2.56 -10.14
C THR A 30 -23.75 -3.17 -8.86
N PRO A 31 -24.65 -4.17 -8.95
CA PRO A 31 -25.19 -4.86 -7.78
C PRO A 31 -24.06 -5.52 -6.98
N ASP A 32 -24.18 -5.51 -5.65
CA ASP A 32 -23.11 -5.93 -4.71
C ASP A 32 -22.55 -7.33 -4.98
N SER A 33 -23.33 -8.21 -5.63
CA SER A 33 -22.97 -9.58 -6.01
C SER A 33 -21.80 -9.71 -7.00
N ALA A 34 -21.61 -8.76 -7.93
CA ALA A 34 -20.50 -8.81 -8.89
C ALA A 34 -19.19 -8.25 -8.32
N ARG A 35 -19.29 -7.37 -7.31
CA ARG A 35 -18.14 -6.79 -6.61
C ARG A 35 -17.44 -7.84 -5.75
N GLN A 36 -18.21 -8.70 -5.10
CA GLN A 36 -17.73 -9.79 -4.24
C GLN A 36 -17.03 -10.90 -5.03
N PHE A 37 -17.37 -11.08 -6.32
CA PHE A 37 -16.76 -12.08 -7.21
C PHE A 37 -15.32 -11.72 -7.62
N LEU A 38 -14.98 -10.43 -7.75
CA LEU A 38 -13.64 -9.98 -8.15
C LEU A 38 -12.69 -9.68 -6.97
N LEU A 39 -13.21 -9.30 -5.80
CA LEU A 39 -12.40 -8.79 -4.67
C LEU A 39 -12.46 -9.67 -3.42
N GLY A 40 -13.25 -10.75 -3.43
CA GLY A 40 -13.47 -11.60 -2.26
C GLY A 40 -14.47 -11.03 -1.26
N PRO A 41 -14.90 -11.85 -0.29
CA PRO A 41 -16.05 -11.57 0.58
C PRO A 41 -15.85 -10.42 1.59
N ASP A 42 -14.63 -9.95 1.81
CA ASP A 42 -14.31 -8.91 2.80
C ASP A 42 -13.64 -7.69 2.14
N GLN A 43 -14.46 -6.74 1.71
CA GLN A 43 -13.99 -5.51 1.03
C GLN A 43 -13.72 -4.35 1.98
N ASP A 44 -14.19 -4.43 3.22
CA ASP A 44 -14.10 -3.30 4.16
C ASP A 44 -12.69 -3.12 4.75
N HIS A 45 -11.86 -4.17 4.71
CA HIS A 45 -10.56 -4.21 5.40
C HIS A 45 -9.36 -4.46 4.48
N VAL A 46 -9.52 -4.37 3.16
CA VAL A 46 -8.43 -4.62 2.19
C VAL A 46 -7.22 -3.72 2.46
N ALA A 47 -7.46 -2.44 2.76
CA ALA A 47 -6.39 -1.49 3.10
C ALA A 47 -5.61 -1.91 4.36
N VAL A 48 -6.31 -2.39 5.39
CA VAL A 48 -5.68 -2.86 6.64
C VAL A 48 -4.84 -4.10 6.36
N ARG A 49 -5.36 -5.07 5.60
CA ARG A 49 -4.62 -6.28 5.22
C ARG A 49 -3.39 -5.98 4.38
N THR A 50 -3.46 -5.02 3.45
CA THR A 50 -2.31 -4.59 2.66
C THR A 50 -1.27 -3.92 3.55
N LEU A 51 -1.68 -3.04 4.47
CA LEU A 51 -0.78 -2.40 5.42
C LEU A 51 -0.12 -3.43 6.37
N GLU A 52 -0.89 -4.38 6.88
CA GLU A 52 -0.37 -5.49 7.69
C GLU A 52 0.65 -6.32 6.90
N GLY A 53 0.36 -6.64 5.64
CA GLY A 53 1.30 -7.34 4.76
C GLY A 53 2.61 -6.58 4.58
N LEU A 54 2.52 -5.28 4.27
CA LEU A 54 3.69 -4.42 4.09
C LEU A 54 4.51 -4.27 5.39
N VAL A 55 3.85 -4.14 6.55
CA VAL A 55 4.53 -4.05 7.85
C VAL A 55 5.22 -5.36 8.19
N ASN A 56 4.59 -6.50 7.91
CA ASN A 56 5.19 -7.81 8.14
C ASN A 56 6.41 -8.04 7.25
N GLU A 57 6.31 -7.68 5.98
CA GLU A 57 7.42 -7.79 5.01
C GLU A 57 8.58 -6.86 5.38
N PHE A 58 8.28 -5.63 5.80
CA PHE A 58 9.27 -4.69 6.32
C PHE A 58 9.99 -5.23 7.56
N ASN A 59 9.25 -5.77 8.53
CA ASN A 59 9.82 -6.33 9.75
C ASN A 59 10.64 -7.60 9.50
N ALA A 60 10.24 -8.43 8.53
CA ALA A 60 11.03 -9.59 8.10
C ALA A 60 12.36 -9.14 7.48
N THR A 61 12.30 -8.18 6.56
CA THR A 61 13.48 -7.61 5.90
C THR A 61 14.42 -6.93 6.89
N ARG A 62 13.87 -6.16 7.83
CA ARG A 62 14.63 -5.52 8.91
C ARG A 62 15.38 -6.55 9.75
N ARG A 63 14.70 -7.62 10.21
CA ARG A 63 15.33 -8.67 11.02
C ARG A 63 16.44 -9.41 10.26
N ALA A 64 16.22 -9.70 8.98
CA ALA A 64 17.25 -10.30 8.13
C ALA A 64 18.48 -9.38 7.99
N ARG A 65 18.26 -8.07 7.83
CA ARG A 65 19.34 -7.08 7.82
C ARG A 65 20.06 -6.95 9.16
N GLU A 66 19.34 -6.97 10.27
CA GLU A 66 19.93 -6.94 11.62
C GLU A 66 20.81 -8.18 11.86
N ALA A 67 20.38 -9.37 11.45
CA ALA A 67 21.18 -10.58 11.52
C ALA A 67 22.46 -10.49 10.67
N GLU A 68 22.34 -10.02 9.42
CA GLU A 68 23.49 -9.84 8.52
C GLU A 68 24.50 -8.80 9.06
N LEU A 69 24.00 -7.70 9.62
CA LEU A 69 24.86 -6.69 10.26
C LEU A 69 25.55 -7.26 11.50
N ASN A 70 24.83 -8.03 12.30
CA ASN A 70 25.38 -8.65 13.50
C ASN A 70 26.53 -9.61 13.16
N GLU A 71 26.36 -10.47 12.15
CA GLU A 71 27.44 -11.33 11.64
C GLU A 71 28.64 -10.53 11.14
N ARG A 72 28.39 -9.46 10.36
CA ARG A 72 29.45 -8.63 9.78
C ARG A 72 30.27 -7.83 10.78
N TYR A 73 29.66 -7.35 11.85
CA TYR A 73 30.32 -6.48 12.83
C TYR A 73 30.83 -7.24 14.05
N ILE A 74 30.09 -8.23 14.56
CA ILE A 74 30.58 -9.08 15.66
C ILE A 74 31.68 -10.02 15.16
N GLY A 75 31.58 -10.55 13.94
CA GLY A 75 32.64 -11.36 13.33
C GLY A 75 33.93 -10.59 13.02
N ARG A 76 33.86 -9.25 12.97
CA ARG A 76 35.02 -8.37 12.77
C ARG A 76 35.66 -7.91 14.10
N LEU A 77 34.95 -8.08 15.21
CA LEU A 77 35.41 -7.73 16.57
C LEU A 77 36.11 -8.89 17.29
N ARG A 78 36.21 -10.07 16.66
CA ARG A 78 36.90 -11.25 17.17
C ARG A 78 38.10 -11.56 16.28
#